data_AF-A0A1M5K6Z2-F1
#
_entry.id   AF-A0A1M5K6Z2-F1
#
_cell.length_a   1.000
_cell.length_b   1.000
_cell.length_c   1.000
_cell.angle_alpha   90.00
_cell.angle_beta   90.00
_cell.angle_gamma   90.00
#
_symmetry.space_group_name_H-M   'P 1'
#
loop_
_entity.id
_entity.type
_entity.pdbx_description
1 polymer ?
#
loop_
_entity_poly.entity_id
_entity_poly.type
_entity_poly.pdbx_seq_one_letter_code
_entity_poly.pdbx_strand_id
1 'polypeptide(L)'
;GVQATQPEKVNCWDTFVFNTNTCAWDNTGVQAAKPEKVNCWDDFVFNSNTCAWDNIGVQATQPEKVNCWDTFVFNTNTCAWDNTGVQAAKPEKVNCWDTFVFNTTSCAWDNTGVQAAKPEKVNCWDDFVFNSNTCAWDNIGVQATQPEKVNCWDTFVFNTNTCAWDNTGVQAAKPEKVNCWDTFVFNTNTCAWDNTGVQAVKPEKVNCWDNFVFNTNTCAWDNTGVQAVKPTKVNCWDNFVFNTNTCAWDNTGVQAVKPEKVNCWDNFVFNTNTCAWDNTGVQAVKPEKVDCWDTFVFNSNTCAWDNTGVQAAKPAKVNCWDTFVFNSNTCAWDNTGVQASKPAKVNCWDTFVFNTNTCAWDNTGVQAVKPEKVNCWDNFVFNTNTCAWDNTGVQAVKPEKV
;
A
#
# COMPACT_ATOMS: atom_id res chain seq x y z
N GLY A 1 -145.65 -120.43 60.66
CA GLY A 1 -144.25 -120.07 60.36
C GLY A 1 -144.00 -118.66 60.85
N VAL A 2 -142.77 -118.36 61.29
CA VAL A 2 -142.31 -117.02 61.69
C VAL A 2 -141.36 -116.50 60.60
N GLN A 3 -141.55 -115.26 60.14
CA GLN A 3 -140.73 -114.59 59.12
C GLN A 3 -139.31 -114.30 59.65
N ALA A 4 -138.28 -114.43 58.79
CA ALA A 4 -136.86 -114.27 59.16
C ALA A 4 -136.47 -112.81 59.44
N THR A 5 -135.56 -112.60 60.41
CA THR A 5 -135.03 -111.29 60.82
C THR A 5 -134.20 -110.61 59.73
N GLN A 6 -134.30 -109.28 59.64
CA GLN A 6 -133.53 -108.45 58.72
C GLN A 6 -132.02 -108.50 59.03
N PRO A 7 -131.14 -108.61 58.02
CA PRO A 7 -129.69 -108.51 58.22
C PRO A 7 -129.26 -107.13 58.73
N GLU A 8 -128.19 -107.10 59.54
CA GLU A 8 -127.54 -105.84 59.93
C GLU A 8 -126.79 -105.22 58.75
N LYS A 9 -126.79 -103.89 58.66
CA LYS A 9 -126.00 -103.15 57.66
C LYS A 9 -124.52 -103.26 58.02
N VAL A 10 -123.72 -103.85 57.12
CA VAL A 10 -122.25 -103.96 57.25
C VAL A 10 -121.58 -102.77 56.58
N ASN A 11 -122.13 -102.33 55.45
CA ASN A 11 -121.66 -101.16 54.74
C ASN A 11 -122.60 -99.99 54.94
N CYS A 12 -122.04 -98.80 54.93
CA CYS A 12 -122.79 -97.58 55.15
C CYS A 12 -123.77 -97.25 53.98
N TRP A 13 -123.61 -97.91 52.83
CA TRP A 13 -124.55 -97.86 51.70
C TRP A 13 -125.58 -99.00 51.66
N ASP A 14 -125.51 -100.00 52.56
CA ASP A 14 -126.45 -101.11 52.56
C ASP A 14 -127.89 -100.63 52.81
N THR A 15 -128.83 -101.13 52.03
CA THR A 15 -130.27 -100.86 52.19
C THR A 15 -131.03 -102.14 51.89
N PHE A 16 -131.59 -102.79 52.91
CA PHE A 16 -132.29 -104.06 52.73
C PHE A 16 -133.79 -103.86 52.52
N VAL A 17 -134.34 -104.56 51.53
CA VAL A 17 -135.77 -104.62 51.20
C VAL A 17 -136.22 -106.08 51.27
N PHE A 18 -137.32 -106.36 51.97
CA PHE A 18 -137.84 -107.72 52.09
C PHE A 18 -138.59 -108.14 50.83
N ASN A 19 -138.14 -109.21 50.19
CA ASN A 19 -138.74 -109.76 48.99
C ASN A 19 -139.77 -110.83 49.38
N THR A 20 -141.05 -110.51 49.23
CA THR A 20 -142.16 -111.39 49.61
C THR A 20 -142.28 -112.64 48.72
N ASN A 21 -141.68 -112.65 47.53
CA ASN A 21 -141.73 -113.80 46.62
C ASN A 21 -140.70 -114.88 46.99
N THR A 22 -139.52 -114.46 47.43
CA THR A 22 -138.43 -115.36 47.85
C THR A 22 -138.37 -115.55 49.37
N CYS A 23 -139.15 -114.76 50.12
CA CYS A 23 -139.13 -114.70 51.58
C CYS A 23 -137.74 -114.39 52.17
N ALA A 24 -136.92 -113.59 51.45
CA ALA A 24 -135.57 -113.19 51.84
C ALA A 24 -135.37 -111.66 51.78
N TRP A 25 -134.37 -111.13 52.49
CA TRP A 25 -133.99 -109.72 52.43
C TRP A 25 -132.94 -109.49 51.34
N ASP A 26 -133.26 -108.64 50.37
CA ASP A 26 -132.37 -108.24 49.30
C ASP A 26 -131.70 -106.91 49.65
N ASN A 27 -130.37 -106.81 49.56
CA ASN A 27 -129.66 -105.54 49.69
C ASN A 27 -129.74 -104.78 48.37
N THR A 28 -130.50 -103.69 48.33
CA THR A 28 -130.62 -102.78 47.18
C THR A 28 -129.67 -101.58 47.28
N GLY A 29 -128.84 -101.53 48.32
CA GLY A 29 -127.85 -100.47 48.52
C GLY A 29 -126.73 -100.51 47.47
N VAL A 30 -126.35 -99.35 46.92
CA VAL A 30 -125.25 -99.24 45.95
C VAL A 30 -124.27 -98.18 46.44
N GLN A 31 -122.98 -98.55 46.51
CA GLN A 31 -121.92 -97.60 46.83
C GLN A 31 -121.80 -96.55 45.71
N ALA A 32 -121.66 -95.27 46.07
CA ALA A 32 -121.40 -94.22 45.10
C ALA A 32 -120.10 -94.51 44.32
N ALA A 33 -120.16 -94.35 42.99
CA ALA A 33 -119.01 -94.57 42.11
C ALA A 33 -117.83 -93.69 42.54
N LYS A 34 -116.62 -94.25 42.45
CA LYS A 34 -115.38 -93.50 42.68
C LYS A 34 -115.29 -92.34 41.69
N PRO A 35 -115.00 -91.10 42.14
CA PRO A 35 -114.78 -89.98 41.23
C PRO A 35 -113.65 -90.26 40.24
N GLU A 36 -113.80 -89.76 39.02
CA GLU A 36 -112.72 -89.76 38.03
C GLU A 36 -111.64 -88.75 38.45
N LYS A 37 -110.37 -89.12 38.25
CA LYS A 37 -109.26 -88.20 38.48
C LYS A 37 -109.28 -87.13 37.39
N VAL A 38 -109.44 -85.87 37.79
CA VAL A 38 -109.38 -84.70 36.89
C VAL A 38 -107.96 -84.15 36.88
N ASN A 39 -107.31 -84.14 38.05
CA ASN A 39 -105.93 -83.74 38.20
C ASN A 39 -105.04 -84.97 38.39
N CYS A 40 -103.81 -84.89 37.91
CA CYS A 40 -102.84 -85.98 38.06
C CYS A 40 -102.42 -86.23 39.52
N TRP A 41 -102.67 -85.27 40.43
CA TRP A 41 -102.45 -85.42 41.87
C TRP A 41 -103.69 -85.87 42.64
N ASP A 42 -104.85 -86.04 42.00
CA ASP A 42 -106.06 -86.51 42.70
C ASP A 42 -105.83 -87.93 43.25
N ASP A 43 -106.15 -88.14 44.53
CA ASP A 43 -106.11 -89.45 45.17
C ASP A 43 -107.34 -89.63 46.07
N PHE A 44 -108.33 -90.36 45.55
CA PHE A 44 -109.61 -90.54 46.23
C PHE A 44 -109.60 -91.78 47.12
N VAL A 45 -109.91 -91.59 48.40
CA VAL A 45 -110.10 -92.62 49.42
C VAL A 45 -111.56 -92.60 49.89
N PHE A 46 -112.21 -93.77 49.96
CA PHE A 46 -113.59 -93.84 50.41
C PHE A 46 -113.66 -93.77 51.94
N ASN A 47 -114.45 -92.84 52.45
CA ASN A 47 -114.67 -92.65 53.86
C ASN A 47 -115.96 -93.36 54.29
N SER A 48 -115.81 -94.47 55.00
CA SER A 48 -116.95 -95.29 55.46
C SER A 48 -117.82 -94.60 56.51
N ASN A 49 -117.35 -93.52 57.15
CA ASN A 49 -118.12 -92.78 58.15
C ASN A 49 -119.06 -91.76 57.50
N THR A 50 -118.62 -91.11 56.42
CA THR A 50 -119.42 -90.11 55.69
C THR A 50 -120.12 -90.69 54.46
N CYS A 51 -119.81 -91.93 54.09
CA CYS A 51 -120.23 -92.57 52.84
C CYS A 51 -119.88 -91.79 51.58
N ALA A 52 -118.75 -91.07 51.58
CA ALA A 52 -118.29 -90.25 50.46
C ALA A 52 -116.82 -90.54 50.11
N TRP A 53 -116.39 -90.11 48.92
CA TRP A 53 -114.99 -90.16 48.50
C TRP A 53 -114.29 -88.85 48.84
N ASP A 54 -113.23 -88.92 49.65
CA ASP A 54 -112.38 -87.78 50.00
C ASP A 54 -111.15 -87.76 49.07
N ASN A 55 -110.85 -86.62 48.44
CA ASN A 55 -109.60 -86.44 47.71
C ASN A 55 -108.50 -86.01 48.68
N ILE A 56 -107.56 -86.91 48.97
CA ILE A 56 -106.40 -86.66 49.84
C ILE A 56 -105.16 -86.25 49.04
N GLY A 57 -105.29 -86.17 47.71
CA GLY A 57 -104.25 -85.75 46.80
C GLY A 57 -103.81 -84.31 47.00
N VAL A 58 -102.50 -84.07 46.95
CA VAL A 58 -101.92 -82.72 47.07
C VAL A 58 -100.97 -82.48 45.89
N GLN A 59 -101.15 -81.37 45.20
CA GLN A 59 -100.24 -80.96 44.13
C GLN A 59 -98.86 -80.64 44.74
N ALA A 60 -97.78 -81.13 44.10
CA ALA A 60 -96.42 -80.81 44.52
C ALA A 60 -96.16 -79.30 44.46
N THR A 61 -95.54 -78.77 45.51
CA THR A 61 -95.16 -77.36 45.60
C THR A 61 -94.21 -76.97 44.46
N GLN A 62 -94.43 -75.82 43.85
CA GLN A 62 -93.54 -75.27 42.83
C GLN A 62 -92.12 -75.10 43.40
N PRO A 63 -91.05 -75.50 42.67
CA PRO A 63 -89.69 -75.24 43.10
C PRO A 63 -89.40 -73.74 43.24
N GLU A 64 -88.53 -73.38 44.18
CA GLU A 64 -88.02 -72.02 44.31
C GLU A 64 -87.13 -71.67 43.11
N LYS A 65 -87.24 -70.44 42.62
CA LYS A 65 -86.34 -69.93 41.58
C LYS A 65 -84.97 -69.68 42.18
N VAL A 66 -83.96 -70.41 41.71
CA VAL A 66 -82.56 -70.23 42.11
C VAL A 66 -81.86 -69.27 41.16
N ASN A 67 -82.22 -69.34 39.87
CA ASN A 67 -81.71 -68.47 38.83
C ASN A 67 -82.79 -67.50 38.36
N CYS A 68 -82.36 -66.31 37.95
CA CYS A 68 -83.28 -65.29 37.42
C CYS A 68 -83.95 -65.70 36.09
N TRP A 69 -83.41 -66.69 35.38
CA TRP A 69 -84.00 -67.25 34.15
C TRP A 69 -84.93 -68.43 34.42
N ASP A 70 -85.05 -68.93 35.66
CA ASP A 70 -85.91 -70.08 35.96
C ASP A 70 -87.39 -69.74 35.69
N THR A 71 -88.03 -70.58 34.89
CA THR A 71 -89.46 -70.50 34.56
C THR A 71 -90.07 -71.88 34.68
N PHE A 72 -90.80 -72.13 35.76
CA PHE A 72 -91.40 -73.43 36.01
C PHE A 72 -92.83 -73.50 35.45
N VAL A 73 -93.10 -74.52 34.65
CA VAL A 73 -94.42 -74.85 34.11
C VAL A 73 -94.83 -76.22 34.66
N PHE A 74 -96.03 -76.33 35.25
CA PHE A 74 -96.50 -77.61 35.75
C PHE A 74 -96.97 -78.49 34.60
N ASN A 75 -96.40 -79.68 34.49
CA ASN A 75 -96.73 -80.64 33.47
C ASN A 75 -97.76 -81.62 34.02
N THR A 76 -98.99 -81.54 33.54
CA THR A 76 -100.11 -82.38 34.00
C THR A 76 -99.98 -83.85 33.57
N ASN A 77 -99.09 -84.18 32.64
CA ASN A 77 -98.86 -85.55 32.19
C ASN A 77 -97.85 -86.28 33.08
N THR A 78 -96.74 -85.61 33.44
CA THR A 78 -95.70 -86.17 34.33
C THR A 78 -95.98 -85.88 35.80
N CYS A 79 -96.91 -84.97 36.07
CA CYS A 79 -97.27 -84.53 37.40
C CYS A 79 -96.10 -83.89 38.17
N ALA A 80 -95.23 -83.18 37.44
CA ALA A 80 -94.04 -82.50 37.95
C ALA A 80 -93.88 -81.09 37.35
N TRP A 81 -92.99 -80.29 37.95
CA TRP A 81 -92.64 -78.96 37.44
C TRP A 81 -91.42 -79.04 36.51
N ASP A 82 -91.58 -78.59 35.26
CA ASP A 82 -90.49 -78.51 34.29
C ASP A 82 -89.93 -77.07 34.26
N ASN A 83 -88.61 -76.90 34.35
CA ASN A 83 -87.96 -75.60 34.14
C ASN A 83 -87.75 -75.37 32.64
N THR A 84 -88.53 -74.49 32.05
CA THR A 84 -88.42 -74.09 30.64
C THR A 84 -87.54 -72.84 30.44
N GLY A 85 -86.99 -72.32 31.53
CA GLY A 85 -86.09 -71.18 31.54
C GLY A 85 -84.78 -71.44 30.82
N VAL A 86 -84.31 -70.47 30.03
CA VAL A 86 -83.01 -70.54 29.33
C VAL A 86 -82.22 -69.28 29.64
N GLN A 87 -80.99 -69.44 30.10
CA GLN A 87 -80.07 -68.33 30.28
C GLN A 87 -79.71 -67.72 28.92
N ALA A 88 -79.75 -66.38 28.80
CA ALA A 88 -79.31 -65.70 27.59
C ALA A 88 -77.84 -66.02 27.26
N ALA A 89 -77.57 -66.27 25.98
CA ALA A 89 -76.21 -66.51 25.49
C ALA A 89 -75.29 -65.33 25.81
N LYS A 90 -74.04 -65.64 26.17
CA LYS A 90 -73.01 -64.63 26.39
C LYS A 90 -72.75 -63.88 25.07
N PRO A 91 -72.73 -62.54 25.06
CA PRO A 91 -72.40 -61.77 23.88
C PRO A 91 -70.98 -62.08 23.36
N GLU A 92 -70.81 -62.02 22.04
CA GLU A 92 -69.49 -62.09 21.40
C GLU A 92 -68.70 -60.80 21.66
N LYS A 93 -67.37 -60.94 21.83
CA LYS A 93 -66.50 -59.77 21.97
C LYS A 93 -66.30 -59.13 20.60
N VAL A 94 -66.72 -57.87 20.46
CA VAL A 94 -66.48 -57.07 19.25
C VAL A 94 -65.22 -56.24 19.41
N ASN A 95 -64.96 -55.77 20.62
CA ASN A 95 -63.77 -55.02 20.97
C ASN A 95 -62.83 -55.86 21.85
N CYS A 96 -61.53 -55.59 21.73
CA CYS A 96 -60.51 -56.27 22.54
C CYS A 96 -60.62 -55.96 24.05
N TRP A 97 -61.30 -54.86 24.42
CA TRP A 97 -61.54 -54.48 25.82
C TRP A 97 -62.84 -55.05 26.39
N ASP A 98 -63.70 -55.69 25.59
CA ASP A 98 -64.99 -56.20 26.05
C ASP A 98 -64.82 -57.27 27.14
N THR A 99 -65.49 -57.06 28.28
CA THR A 99 -65.49 -57.98 29.43
C THR A 99 -66.90 -58.13 29.96
N PHE A 100 -67.59 -59.18 29.49
CA PHE A 100 -68.97 -59.47 29.88
C PHE A 100 -69.04 -60.27 31.19
N VAL A 101 -69.79 -59.73 32.15
CA VAL A 101 -70.13 -60.35 33.44
C VAL A 101 -71.65 -60.54 33.49
N PHE A 102 -72.12 -61.73 33.87
CA PHE A 102 -73.56 -61.97 33.98
C PHE A 102 -74.07 -61.41 35.31
N ASN A 103 -75.06 -60.54 35.24
CA ASN A 103 -75.70 -59.94 36.39
C ASN A 103 -76.97 -60.71 36.74
N THR A 104 -76.93 -61.44 37.85
CA THR A 104 -78.04 -62.28 38.31
C THR A 104 -79.25 -61.47 38.82
N THR A 105 -79.09 -60.17 39.07
CA THR A 105 -80.18 -59.29 39.50
C THR A 105 -80.97 -58.75 38.30
N SER A 106 -80.28 -58.24 37.28
CA SER A 106 -80.92 -57.76 36.04
C SER A 106 -81.24 -58.88 35.05
N CYS A 107 -80.68 -60.07 35.28
CA CYS A 107 -80.75 -61.22 34.39
C CYS A 107 -80.20 -60.95 32.97
N ALA A 108 -79.14 -60.14 32.88
CA ALA A 108 -78.52 -59.74 31.63
C ALA A 108 -76.98 -59.78 31.72
N TRP A 109 -76.31 -59.74 30.57
CA TRP A 109 -74.85 -59.60 30.48
C TRP A 109 -74.47 -58.12 30.46
N ASP A 110 -73.70 -57.68 31.44
CA ASP A 110 -73.16 -56.32 31.51
C ASP A 110 -71.73 -56.30 30.94
N ASN A 111 -71.43 -55.37 30.03
CA ASN A 111 -70.05 -55.15 29.59
C ASN A 111 -69.34 -54.22 30.58
N THR A 112 -68.44 -54.79 31.37
CA THR A 112 -67.59 -54.06 32.34
C THR A 112 -66.26 -53.60 31.74
N GLY A 113 -66.02 -53.95 30.47
CA GLY A 113 -64.83 -53.57 29.73
C GLY A 113 -64.77 -52.07 29.46
N VAL A 114 -63.60 -51.48 29.62
CA VAL A 114 -63.35 -50.06 29.34
C VAL A 114 -62.14 -49.95 28.43
N GLN A 115 -62.28 -49.22 27.32
CA GLN A 115 -61.14 -48.91 26.46
C GLN A 115 -60.16 -47.98 27.22
N ALA A 116 -58.86 -48.29 27.15
CA ALA A 116 -57.85 -47.40 27.71
C ALA A 116 -57.93 -46.00 27.06
N ALA A 117 -57.86 -44.96 27.89
CA ALA A 117 -57.84 -43.58 27.42
C ALA A 117 -56.68 -43.34 26.45
N LYS A 118 -56.93 -42.54 25.40
CA LYS A 118 -55.87 -42.12 24.48
C LYS A 118 -54.80 -41.34 25.25
N PRO A 119 -53.50 -41.68 25.12
CA PRO A 119 -52.44 -40.90 25.74
C PRO A 119 -52.45 -39.44 25.29
N GLU A 120 -52.07 -38.53 26.20
CA GLU A 120 -51.86 -37.13 25.87
C GLU A 120 -50.57 -36.96 25.06
N LYS A 121 -50.58 -36.04 24.09
CA LYS A 121 -49.37 -35.71 23.32
C LYS A 121 -48.44 -34.89 24.20
N VAL A 122 -47.24 -35.39 24.45
CA VAL A 122 -46.19 -34.68 25.20
C VAL A 122 -45.25 -33.99 24.21
N ASN A 123 -44.96 -34.66 23.10
CA ASN A 123 -44.16 -34.11 22.02
C ASN A 123 -45.03 -33.71 20.84
N CYS A 124 -44.60 -32.70 20.10
CA CYS A 124 -45.29 -32.24 18.90
C CYS A 124 -45.33 -33.28 17.77
N TRP A 125 -44.43 -34.27 17.79
CA TRP A 125 -44.39 -35.38 16.83
C TRP A 125 -45.18 -36.60 17.29
N ASP A 126 -45.73 -36.63 18.51
CA ASP A 126 -46.50 -37.78 18.99
C ASP A 126 -47.75 -37.98 18.12
N ASP A 127 -47.96 -39.20 17.64
CA ASP A 127 -49.14 -39.60 16.87
C ASP A 127 -49.61 -40.98 17.31
N PHE A 128 -50.67 -41.01 18.12
CA PHE A 128 -51.18 -42.25 18.72
C PHE A 128 -52.30 -42.86 17.88
N VAL A 129 -52.10 -44.12 17.50
CA VAL A 129 -53.07 -44.98 16.80
C VAL A 129 -53.42 -46.16 17.71
N PHE A 130 -54.71 -46.47 17.84
CA PHE A 130 -55.16 -47.60 18.65
C PHE A 130 -54.99 -48.91 17.88
N ASN A 131 -54.32 -49.88 18.50
CA ASN A 131 -54.09 -51.20 17.93
C ASN A 131 -55.07 -52.20 18.54
N SER A 132 -56.05 -52.64 17.73
CA SER A 132 -57.08 -53.58 18.16
C SER A 132 -56.56 -54.98 18.47
N ASN A 133 -55.36 -55.35 18.00
CA ASN A 133 -54.77 -56.66 18.24
C ASN A 133 -54.07 -56.72 19.60
N THR A 134 -53.35 -55.67 19.98
CA THR A 134 -52.65 -55.57 21.28
C THR A 134 -53.51 -54.92 22.36
N CYS A 135 -54.64 -54.32 21.97
CA CYS A 135 -55.52 -53.55 22.84
C CYS A 135 -54.84 -52.37 23.54
N ALA A 136 -53.91 -51.72 22.85
CA ALA A 136 -53.12 -50.59 23.36
C ALA A 136 -53.00 -49.46 22.32
N TRP A 137 -52.57 -48.28 22.77
CA TRP A 137 -52.23 -47.16 21.90
C TRP A 137 -50.75 -47.21 21.54
N ASP A 138 -50.44 -47.24 20.24
CA ASP A 138 -49.08 -47.20 19.72
C ASP A 138 -48.75 -45.77 19.26
N ASN A 139 -47.61 -45.21 19.68
CA ASN A 139 -47.10 -43.94 19.15
C ASN A 139 -46.31 -44.21 17.87
N ILE A 140 -46.87 -43.87 16.73
CA ILE A 140 -46.21 -43.99 15.41
C ILE A 140 -45.49 -42.70 14.99
N GLY A 141 -45.54 -41.68 15.84
CA GLY A 141 -44.88 -40.42 15.65
C GLY A 141 -43.35 -40.54 15.64
N VAL A 142 -42.70 -39.81 14.72
CA VAL A 142 -41.24 -39.79 14.59
C VAL A 142 -40.77 -38.34 14.58
N GLN A 143 -39.83 -38.01 15.47
CA GLN A 143 -39.18 -36.70 15.44
C GLN A 143 -38.35 -36.56 14.16
N ALA A 144 -38.48 -35.43 13.46
CA ALA A 144 -37.64 -35.15 12.31
C ALA A 144 -36.15 -35.15 12.68
N THR A 145 -35.33 -35.80 11.85
CA THR A 145 -33.87 -35.82 12.02
C THR A 145 -33.30 -34.41 11.93
N GLN A 146 -32.32 -34.11 12.79
CA GLN A 146 -31.60 -32.84 12.73
C GLN A 146 -30.95 -32.66 11.36
N PRO A 147 -31.07 -31.49 10.71
CA PRO A 147 -30.37 -31.22 9.46
C PRO A 147 -28.86 -31.29 9.63
N GLU A 148 -28.15 -31.69 8.57
CA GLU A 148 -26.70 -31.65 8.53
C GLU A 148 -26.20 -30.21 8.45
N LYS A 149 -25.08 -29.91 9.13
CA LYS A 149 -24.43 -28.60 9.05
C LYS A 149 -23.73 -28.46 7.72
N VAL A 150 -24.17 -27.49 6.91
CA VAL A 150 -23.54 -27.15 5.62
C VAL A 150 -22.51 -26.05 5.83
N ASN A 151 -22.82 -25.08 6.69
CA ASN A 151 -21.93 -24.01 7.05
C ASN A 151 -21.37 -24.24 8.46
N CYS A 152 -20.14 -23.76 8.68
CA CYS A 152 -19.49 -23.86 9.99
C CYS A 152 -20.20 -23.05 11.09
N TRP A 153 -21.04 -22.07 10.71
CA TRP A 153 -21.82 -21.27 11.65
C TRP A 153 -23.21 -21.85 11.93
N ASP A 154 -23.63 -22.93 11.23
CA ASP A 154 -24.95 -23.52 11.43
C ASP A 154 -25.12 -24.07 12.85
N THR A 155 -26.21 -23.67 13.50
CA THR A 155 -26.58 -24.09 14.85
C THR A 155 -28.08 -24.36 14.90
N PHE A 156 -28.45 -25.64 14.80
CA PHE A 156 -29.84 -26.06 14.79
C PHE A 156 -30.38 -26.27 16.20
N VAL A 157 -31.52 -25.67 16.50
CA VAL A 157 -32.28 -25.83 17.74
C VAL A 157 -33.67 -26.36 17.39
N PHE A 158 -34.12 -27.43 18.06
CA PHE A 158 -35.45 -27.98 17.81
C PHE A 158 -36.51 -27.12 18.50
N ASN A 159 -37.48 -26.64 17.72
CA ASN A 159 -38.58 -25.82 18.19
C ASN A 159 -39.82 -26.69 18.41
N THR A 160 -40.16 -26.92 19.68
CA THR A 160 -41.29 -27.78 20.06
C THR A 160 -42.65 -27.19 19.71
N ASN A 161 -42.76 -25.89 19.42
CA ASN A 161 -44.02 -25.24 19.04
C ASN A 161 -44.31 -25.42 17.54
N THR A 162 -43.29 -25.30 16.70
CA THR A 162 -43.41 -25.48 15.23
C THR A 162 -43.15 -26.92 14.78
N CYS A 163 -42.62 -27.75 15.69
CA CYS A 163 -42.19 -29.11 15.41
C CYS A 163 -41.13 -29.24 14.32
N ALA A 164 -40.21 -28.27 14.27
CA ALA A 164 -39.16 -28.18 13.26
C ALA A 164 -37.81 -27.77 13.87
N TRP A 165 -36.73 -27.97 13.10
CA TRP A 165 -35.40 -27.49 13.44
C TRP A 165 -35.19 -26.08 12.89
N ASP A 166 -34.89 -25.12 13.76
CA ASP A 166 -34.57 -23.74 13.40
C ASP A 166 -33.04 -23.54 13.38
N ASN A 167 -32.49 -22.97 12.31
CA ASN A 167 -31.07 -22.59 12.27
C ASN A 167 -30.90 -21.21 12.93
N THR A 168 -30.33 -21.20 14.12
CA THR A 168 -30.01 -19.98 14.88
C THR A 168 -28.60 -19.46 14.61
N GLY A 169 -27.83 -20.19 13.79
CA GLY A 169 -26.48 -19.85 13.39
C GLY A 169 -26.42 -18.57 12.56
N VAL A 170 -25.44 -17.71 12.84
CA VAL A 170 -25.20 -16.46 12.09
C VAL A 170 -23.74 -16.41 11.69
N GLN A 171 -23.48 -16.18 10.41
CA GLN A 171 -22.12 -15.93 9.93
C GLN A 171 -21.61 -14.62 10.52
N ALA A 172 -20.39 -14.62 11.06
CA ALA A 172 -19.74 -13.39 11.52
C ALA A 172 -19.64 -12.37 10.39
N ALA A 173 -19.96 -11.11 10.69
CA ALA A 173 -19.86 -10.01 9.74
C ALA A 173 -18.41 -9.88 9.23
N LYS A 174 -18.27 -9.55 7.94
CA LYS A 174 -16.97 -9.28 7.35
C LYS A 174 -16.33 -8.06 8.06
N PRO A 175 -15.07 -8.16 8.53
CA PRO A 175 -14.39 -7.02 9.13
C PRO A 175 -14.29 -5.84 8.16
N GLU A 176 -14.37 -4.62 8.70
CA GLU A 176 -14.10 -3.40 7.95
C GLU A 176 -12.60 -3.28 7.66
N LYS A 177 -12.26 -2.75 6.49
CA LYS A 177 -10.87 -2.49 6.12
C LYS A 177 -10.38 -1.26 6.89
N VAL A 178 -9.33 -1.42 7.68
CA VAL A 178 -8.66 -0.31 8.38
C VAL A 178 -7.48 0.18 7.55
N ASN A 179 -6.76 -0.75 6.93
CA ASN A 179 -5.65 -0.47 6.04
C ASN A 179 -6.06 -0.70 4.58
N CYS A 180 -5.46 0.07 3.67
CA CYS A 180 -5.70 -0.09 2.24
C CYS A 180 -5.25 -1.45 1.68
N TRP A 181 -4.33 -2.14 2.37
CA TRP A 181 -3.85 -3.46 1.97
C TRP A 181 -4.69 -4.60 2.57
N ASP A 182 -5.63 -4.32 3.47
CA ASP A 182 -6.45 -5.36 4.10
C ASP A 182 -7.29 -6.12 3.06
N THR A 183 -7.20 -7.44 3.10
CA THR A 183 -7.95 -8.34 2.23
C THR A 183 -8.47 -9.50 3.07
N PHE A 184 -9.77 -9.46 3.39
CA PHE A 184 -10.42 -10.49 4.21
C PHE A 184 -11.00 -11.61 3.36
N VAL A 185 -10.63 -12.85 3.68
CA VAL A 185 -11.14 -14.09 3.10
C VAL A 185 -11.80 -14.89 4.22
N PHE A 186 -13.02 -15.39 4.01
CA PHE A 186 -13.69 -16.21 5.01
C PHE A 186 -13.17 -17.64 4.95
N ASN A 187 -12.70 -18.15 6.09
CA ASN A 187 -12.19 -19.49 6.23
C ASN A 187 -13.28 -20.40 6.80
N THR A 188 -13.78 -21.31 5.95
CA THR A 188 -14.87 -22.23 6.31
C THR A 188 -14.46 -23.30 7.31
N ASN A 189 -13.16 -23.55 7.49
CA ASN A 189 -12.67 -24.53 8.47
C ASN A 189 -12.57 -23.94 9.88
N THR A 190 -12.09 -22.71 10.01
CA THR A 190 -11.97 -22.01 11.30
C THR A 190 -13.21 -21.20 11.66
N CYS A 191 -14.13 -21.03 10.70
CA CYS A 191 -15.31 -20.21 10.81
C CYS A 191 -15.05 -18.73 11.15
N ALA A 192 -13.95 -18.20 10.63
CA ALA A 192 -13.50 -16.83 10.87
C ALA A 192 -13.04 -16.14 9.59
N TRP A 193 -12.92 -14.81 9.64
CA TRP A 193 -12.33 -14.02 8.57
C TRP A 193 -10.82 -13.88 8.79
N ASP A 194 -10.03 -14.33 7.82
CA ASP A 194 -8.57 -14.19 7.82
C ASP A 194 -8.17 -12.97 6.98
N ASN A 195 -7.29 -12.10 7.49
CA ASN A 195 -6.69 -11.02 6.70
C ASN A 195 -5.46 -11.55 5.96
N THR A 196 -5.57 -11.73 4.66
CA THR A 196 -4.46 -12.16 3.78
C THR A 196 -3.72 -10.97 3.17
N GLY A 197 -4.16 -9.75 3.47
CA GLY A 197 -3.54 -8.52 3.02
C GLY A 197 -2.14 -8.31 3.58
N VAL A 198 -1.22 -7.84 2.74
CA VAL A 198 0.17 -7.54 3.13
C VAL A 198 0.52 -6.14 2.64
N GLN A 199 1.05 -5.30 3.52
CA GLN A 199 1.57 -3.99 3.14
C GLN A 199 2.77 -4.15 2.20
N ALA A 200 2.81 -3.37 1.12
CA ALA A 200 3.97 -3.35 0.23
C ALA A 200 5.24 -2.94 1.00
N VAL A 201 6.34 -3.67 0.74
CA VAL A 201 7.64 -3.39 1.34
C VAL A 201 8.12 -2.00 0.95
N LYS A 202 8.67 -1.26 1.90
CA LYS A 202 9.26 0.06 1.65
C LYS A 202 10.42 -0.07 0.66
N PRO A 203 10.44 0.69 -0.45
CA PRO A 203 11.57 0.68 -1.37
C PRO A 203 12.88 1.10 -0.69
N GLU A 204 13.99 0.48 -1.10
CA GLU A 204 15.33 0.88 -0.69
C GLU A 204 15.72 2.21 -1.37
N LYS A 205 16.44 3.06 -0.64
CA LYS A 205 16.96 4.31 -1.20
C LYS A 205 18.13 4.00 -2.12
N VAL A 206 18.00 4.36 -3.40
CA VAL A 206 19.07 4.22 -4.40
C VAL A 206 19.81 5.55 -4.56
N ASN A 207 19.06 6.65 -4.51
CA ASN A 207 19.59 7.99 -4.56
C ASN A 207 19.60 8.62 -3.17
N CYS A 208 20.58 9.47 -2.91
CA CYS A 208 20.67 10.20 -1.64
C CYS A 208 19.50 11.17 -1.40
N TRP A 209 18.79 11.57 -2.44
CA TRP A 209 17.60 12.42 -2.34
C TRP A 209 16.31 11.63 -2.19
N ASP A 210 16.31 10.30 -2.32
CA ASP A 210 15.09 9.49 -2.22
C ASP A 210 14.42 9.65 -0.85
N ASN A 211 13.12 9.93 -0.86
CA ASN A 211 12.30 10.07 0.34
C ASN A 211 10.92 9.41 0.16
N PHE A 212 10.86 8.10 0.45
CA PHE A 212 9.63 7.32 0.34
C PHE A 212 8.68 7.56 1.51
N VAL A 213 7.46 7.98 1.18
CA VAL A 213 6.32 8.17 2.09
C VAL A 213 5.21 7.22 1.66
N PHE A 214 4.60 6.49 2.60
CA PHE A 214 3.51 5.57 2.27
C PHE A 214 2.21 6.35 2.11
N ASN A 215 1.55 6.18 0.97
CA ASN A 215 0.28 6.81 0.66
C ASN A 215 -0.86 5.81 0.92
N THR A 216 -1.64 6.07 1.96
CA THR A 216 -2.75 5.21 2.38
C THR A 216 -3.93 5.22 1.40
N ASN A 217 -4.03 6.22 0.51
CA ASN A 217 -5.12 6.29 -0.47
C ASN A 217 -4.81 5.43 -1.70
N THR A 218 -3.58 5.45 -2.20
CA THR A 218 -3.14 4.65 -3.35
C THR A 218 -2.58 3.28 -2.95
N CYS A 219 -2.34 3.08 -1.66
CA CYS A 219 -1.71 1.89 -1.09
C CYS A 219 -0.31 1.59 -1.63
N ALA A 220 0.46 2.63 -1.90
CA ALA A 220 1.80 2.54 -2.47
C ALA A 220 2.79 3.48 -1.78
N TRP A 221 4.08 3.24 -2.00
CA TRP A 221 5.15 4.15 -1.56
C TRP A 221 5.43 5.19 -2.64
N ASP A 222 5.25 6.47 -2.31
CA ASP A 222 5.55 7.59 -3.20
C ASP A 222 6.93 8.16 -2.88
N ASN A 223 7.79 8.33 -3.88
CA ASN A 223 9.07 9.03 -3.71
C ASN A 223 8.85 10.55 -3.80
N THR A 224 8.89 11.21 -2.66
CA THR A 224 8.78 12.68 -2.56
C THR A 224 10.13 13.39 -2.67
N GLY A 225 11.21 12.62 -2.81
CA GLY A 225 12.56 13.10 -2.96
C GLY A 225 12.80 13.80 -4.28
N VAL A 226 13.55 14.91 -4.26
CA VAL A 226 13.92 15.66 -5.47
C VAL A 226 15.42 15.94 -5.42
N GLN A 227 16.12 15.62 -6.51
CA GLN A 227 17.53 15.98 -6.63
C GLN A 227 17.68 17.50 -6.67
N ALA A 228 18.65 18.03 -5.93
CA ALA A 228 18.97 19.45 -6.00
C ALA A 228 19.34 19.86 -7.44
N VAL A 229 18.79 20.99 -7.88
CA VAL A 229 19.06 21.55 -9.21
C VAL A 229 20.55 21.85 -9.35
N LYS A 230 21.14 21.46 -10.49
CA LYS A 230 22.53 21.78 -10.79
C LYS A 230 22.75 23.29 -10.78
N PRO A 231 23.73 23.81 -10.02
CA PRO A 231 24.05 25.23 -10.04
C PRO A 231 24.42 25.72 -11.45
N THR A 232 24.00 26.93 -11.78
CA THR A 232 24.41 27.61 -13.01
C THR A 232 25.86 28.08 -12.88
N LYS A 233 26.66 27.88 -13.93
CA LYS A 233 28.04 28.40 -13.98
C LYS A 233 28.01 29.93 -14.01
N VAL A 234 28.70 30.56 -13.08
CA VAL A 234 28.86 32.02 -13.02
C VAL A 234 30.24 32.40 -13.56
N ASN A 235 31.25 31.60 -13.22
CA ASN A 235 32.60 31.75 -13.71
C ASN A 235 32.88 30.72 -14.81
N CYS A 236 33.73 31.07 -15.77
CA CYS A 236 34.11 30.17 -16.86
C CYS A 236 34.90 28.94 -16.37
N TRP A 237 35.49 29.00 -15.17
CA TRP A 237 36.20 27.88 -14.55
C TRP A 237 35.29 26.98 -13.70
N ASP A 238 34.03 27.36 -13.45
CA ASP A 238 33.12 26.56 -12.62
C ASP A 238 32.91 25.17 -13.23
N ASN A 239 33.08 24.13 -12.42
CA ASN A 239 32.87 22.74 -12.80
C ASN A 239 32.14 21.97 -11.70
N PHE A 240 30.80 21.99 -11.76
CA PHE A 240 29.94 21.31 -10.79
C PHE A 240 29.84 19.81 -11.07
N VAL A 241 30.20 19.01 -10.07
CA VAL A 241 30.07 17.54 -10.02
C VAL A 241 29.13 17.19 -8.87
N PHE A 242 28.16 16.30 -9.11
CA PHE A 242 27.23 15.90 -8.06
C PHE A 242 27.87 14.83 -7.17
N ASN A 243 27.88 15.07 -5.87
CA ASN A 243 28.41 14.17 -4.87
C ASN A 243 27.26 13.36 -4.25
N THR A 244 27.22 12.06 -4.58
CA THR A 244 26.16 11.16 -4.12
C THR A 244 26.23 10.85 -2.62
N ASN A 245 27.37 11.09 -1.97
CA ASN A 245 27.51 10.86 -0.52
C ASN A 245 26.96 12.03 0.30
N THR A 246 27.23 13.27 -0.13
CA THR A 246 26.75 14.48 0.56
C THR A 246 25.41 14.98 0.02
N CYS A 247 24.95 14.43 -1.10
CA CYS A 247 23.76 14.84 -1.82
C CYS A 247 23.76 16.30 -2.28
N ALA A 248 24.93 16.82 -2.64
CA ALA A 248 25.14 18.20 -3.05
C ALA A 248 25.99 18.30 -4.33
N TRP A 249 25.95 19.48 -4.97
CA TRP A 249 26.83 19.81 -6.08
C TRP A 249 28.11 20.48 -5.56
N ASP A 250 29.26 19.86 -5.84
CA ASP A 250 30.57 20.38 -5.49
C ASP A 250 31.20 21.11 -6.69
N ASN A 251 31.69 22.33 -6.50
CA ASN A 251 32.45 23.04 -7.54
C ASN A 251 33.92 22.60 -7.50
N THR A 252 34.33 21.79 -8.46
CA THR A 252 35.72 21.33 -8.62
C THR A 252 36.56 22.25 -9.50
N GLY A 253 35.94 23.31 -10.02
CA GLY A 253 36.57 24.29 -10.89
C GLY A 253 37.62 25.13 -10.15
N VAL A 254 38.74 25.40 -10.82
CA VAL A 254 39.80 26.27 -10.27
C VAL A 254 40.17 27.30 -11.33
N GLN A 255 40.19 28.57 -10.95
CA GLN A 255 40.68 29.63 -11.82
C GLN A 255 42.18 29.43 -12.11
N ALA A 256 42.58 29.56 -13.38
CA ALA A 256 43.99 29.52 -13.73
C ALA A 256 44.79 30.59 -12.99
N VAL A 257 45.94 30.20 -12.47
CA VAL A 257 46.87 31.10 -11.76
C VAL A 257 47.32 32.19 -12.72
N LYS A 258 47.33 33.44 -12.23
CA LYS A 258 47.84 34.58 -13.01
C LYS A 258 49.31 34.38 -13.37
N PRO A 259 49.70 34.49 -14.65
CA PRO A 259 51.11 34.41 -15.03
C PRO A 259 51.95 35.48 -14.34
N GLU A 260 53.19 35.13 -13.99
CA GLU A 260 54.18 36.08 -13.50
C GLU A 260 54.66 36.98 -14.64
N LYS A 261 54.92 38.26 -14.32
CA LYS A 261 55.48 39.20 -15.30
C LYS A 261 56.95 38.88 -15.52
N VAL A 262 57.33 38.60 -16.77
CA VAL A 262 58.72 38.35 -17.17
C VAL A 262 59.32 39.63 -17.76
N ASN A 263 58.52 40.35 -18.54
CA ASN A 263 58.90 41.62 -19.13
C ASN A 263 58.23 42.78 -18.40
N CYS A 264 58.90 43.94 -18.36
CA CYS A 264 58.36 45.15 -17.73
C CYS A 264 57.09 45.67 -18.42
N TRP A 265 56.85 45.32 -19.69
CA TRP A 265 55.65 45.69 -20.43
C TRP A 265 54.50 44.69 -20.26
N ASP A 266 54.71 43.52 -19.63
CA ASP A 266 53.67 42.51 -19.48
C ASP A 266 52.48 43.06 -18.68
N ASN A 267 51.28 42.90 -19.23
CA ASN A 267 50.04 43.32 -18.60
C ASN A 267 48.95 42.26 -18.80
N PHE A 268 48.91 41.28 -17.89
CA PHE A 268 47.94 40.19 -17.91
C PHE A 268 46.55 40.64 -17.43
N VAL A 269 45.55 40.46 -18.28
CA VAL A 269 44.12 40.65 -18.01
C VAL A 269 43.41 39.30 -18.17
N PHE A 270 42.57 38.92 -17.21
CA PHE A 270 41.83 37.67 -17.28
C PHE A 270 40.65 37.81 -18.22
N ASN A 271 40.55 36.93 -19.21
CA ASN A 271 39.47 36.88 -20.17
C ASN A 271 38.43 35.85 -19.73
N THR A 272 37.27 36.33 -19.31
CA THR A 272 36.17 35.48 -18.81
C THR A 272 35.50 34.65 -19.90
N ASN A 273 35.71 34.96 -21.18
CA ASN A 273 35.13 34.19 -22.29
C ASN A 273 36.00 32.99 -22.67
N THR A 274 37.32 33.18 -22.73
CA THR A 274 38.29 32.10 -23.05
C THR A 274 38.78 31.37 -21.81
N CYS A 275 38.52 31.93 -20.62
CA CYS A 275 38.97 31.41 -19.35
C CYS A 275 40.50 31.34 -19.20
N ALA A 276 41.19 32.29 -19.80
CA ALA A 276 42.66 32.39 -19.81
C ALA A 276 43.13 33.81 -19.49
N TRP A 277 44.41 33.95 -19.15
CA TRP A 277 45.07 35.24 -18.99
C TRP A 277 45.67 35.69 -20.33
N ASP A 278 45.23 36.85 -20.82
CA ASP A 278 45.75 37.45 -22.04
C ASP A 278 46.80 38.53 -21.68
N ASN A 279 47.98 38.48 -22.31
CA ASN A 279 48.97 39.55 -22.16
C ASN A 279 48.64 40.69 -23.12
N THR A 280 48.12 41.79 -22.58
CA THR A 280 47.80 43.02 -23.32
C THR A 280 48.97 44.00 -23.39
N GLY A 281 50.09 43.63 -22.78
CA GLY A 281 51.32 44.41 -22.75
C GLY A 281 51.93 44.56 -24.14
N VAL A 282 52.43 45.76 -24.45
CA VAL A 282 53.15 46.03 -25.70
C VAL A 282 54.47 46.72 -25.34
N GLN A 283 55.57 46.19 -25.84
CA GLN A 283 56.86 46.84 -25.69
C GLN A 283 56.86 48.18 -26.46
N ALA A 284 57.36 49.24 -25.82
CA ALA A 284 57.51 50.53 -26.49
C ALA A 284 58.36 50.41 -27.77
N VAL A 285 57.88 51.01 -28.85
CA VAL A 285 58.58 51.03 -30.14
C VAL A 285 59.93 51.72 -29.95
N LYS A 286 60.98 51.11 -30.52
CA LYS A 286 62.32 51.70 -30.51
C LYS A 286 62.30 53.07 -31.20
N PRO A 287 62.80 54.15 -30.57
CA PRO A 287 62.89 55.44 -31.23
C PRO A 287 63.72 55.39 -32.52
N GLU A 288 63.30 56.18 -33.49
CA GLU A 288 64.08 56.40 -34.71
C GLU A 288 65.30 57.27 -34.41
N LYS A 289 66.42 57.01 -35.09
CA LYS A 289 67.63 57.83 -34.94
C LYS A 289 67.41 59.16 -35.66
N VAL A 290 67.53 60.26 -34.91
CA VAL A 290 67.48 61.62 -35.46
C VAL A 290 68.89 62.11 -35.72
N ASP A 291 69.78 61.86 -34.77
CA ASP A 291 71.18 62.22 -34.87
C ASP A 291 72.04 60.98 -35.20
N CYS A 292 73.11 61.20 -35.97
CA CYS A 292 73.99 60.11 -36.39
C CYS A 292 74.75 59.44 -35.22
N TRP A 293 74.80 60.09 -34.05
CA TRP A 293 75.38 59.52 -32.82
C TRP A 293 74.37 58.78 -31.95
N ASP A 294 73.07 58.82 -32.27
CA ASP A 294 72.02 58.16 -31.47
C ASP A 294 72.25 56.65 -31.37
N THR A 295 72.25 56.15 -30.14
CA THR A 295 72.37 54.73 -29.82
C THR A 295 71.36 54.39 -28.73
N PHE A 296 70.22 53.81 -29.11
CA PHE A 296 69.18 53.43 -28.17
C PHE A 296 69.39 52.01 -27.61
N VAL A 297 69.39 51.90 -26.27
CA VAL A 297 69.42 50.64 -25.52
C VAL A 297 68.13 50.54 -24.70
N PHE A 298 67.45 49.39 -24.74
CA PHE A 298 66.22 49.20 -23.95
C PHE A 298 66.57 48.89 -22.50
N ASN A 299 65.98 49.64 -21.58
CA ASN A 299 66.15 49.48 -20.15
C ASN A 299 64.96 48.71 -19.57
N SER A 300 65.20 47.47 -19.14
CA SER A 300 64.16 46.59 -18.60
C SER A 300 63.65 47.02 -17.22
N ASN A 301 64.35 47.90 -16.49
CA ASN A 301 63.90 48.38 -15.19
C ASN A 301 62.93 49.56 -15.32
N THR A 302 63.20 50.48 -16.25
CA THR A 302 62.34 51.67 -16.50
C THR A 302 61.31 51.43 -17.59
N CYS A 303 61.43 50.32 -18.33
CA CYS A 303 60.60 49.97 -19.46
C CYS A 303 60.61 51.00 -20.60
N ALA A 304 61.75 51.62 -20.83
CA ALA A 304 61.94 52.67 -21.83
C ALA A 304 63.25 52.46 -22.63
N TRP A 305 63.35 53.15 -23.77
CA TRP A 305 64.58 53.22 -24.55
C TRP A 305 65.41 54.41 -24.09
N ASP A 306 66.64 54.15 -23.64
CA ASP A 306 67.60 55.17 -23.24
C ASP A 306 68.55 55.47 -24.41
N ASN A 307 68.76 56.74 -24.76
CA ASN A 307 69.79 57.13 -25.74
C ASN A 307 71.15 57.23 -25.05
N THR A 308 72.04 56.30 -25.33
CA THR A 308 73.42 56.30 -24.82
C THR A 308 74.41 56.92 -25.80
N GLY A 309 73.92 57.46 -26.92
CA GLY A 309 74.73 58.15 -27.92
C GLY A 309 75.32 59.44 -27.38
N VAL A 310 76.56 59.76 -27.78
CA VAL A 310 77.23 61.01 -27.42
C VAL A 310 77.87 61.59 -28.67
N GLN A 311 77.56 62.85 -28.99
CA GLN A 311 78.22 63.56 -30.08
C GLN A 311 79.71 63.75 -29.76
N ALA A 312 80.59 63.44 -30.72
CA ALA A 312 82.02 63.66 -30.55
C ALA A 312 82.31 65.15 -30.29
N ALA A 313 83.17 65.42 -29.30
CA ALA A 313 83.57 66.78 -28.96
C ALA A 313 84.19 67.49 -30.16
N LYS A 314 83.88 68.79 -30.30
CA LYS A 314 84.45 69.64 -31.35
C LYS A 314 85.99 69.68 -31.20
N PRO A 315 86.76 69.43 -32.28
CA PRO A 315 88.21 69.54 -32.23
C PRO A 315 88.67 70.94 -31.80
N ALA A 316 89.74 70.99 -31.02
CA ALA A 316 90.40 72.25 -30.66
C ALA A 316 91.09 72.86 -31.89
N LYS A 317 91.03 74.19 -32.04
CA LYS A 317 91.78 74.90 -33.08
C LYS A 317 93.26 74.86 -32.75
N VAL A 318 94.08 74.36 -33.68
CA VAL A 318 95.54 74.32 -33.54
C VAL A 318 96.16 75.48 -34.33
N ASN A 319 95.59 75.80 -35.48
CA ASN A 319 96.02 76.90 -36.33
C ASN A 319 94.98 78.03 -36.35
N CYS A 320 95.44 79.27 -36.57
CA CYS A 320 94.56 80.43 -36.64
C CYS A 320 93.59 80.39 -37.85
N TRP A 321 93.83 79.54 -38.85
CA TRP A 321 92.93 79.31 -39.98
C TRP A 321 91.94 78.17 -39.77
N ASP A 322 92.05 77.35 -38.71
CA ASP A 322 91.17 76.19 -38.51
C ASP A 322 89.70 76.59 -38.30
N THR A 323 88.82 75.97 -39.08
CA THR A 323 87.37 76.15 -39.02
C THR A 323 86.68 74.80 -39.11
N PHE A 324 86.20 74.30 -37.97
CA PHE A 324 85.52 72.99 -37.91
C PHE A 324 84.01 73.11 -38.09
N VAL A 325 83.46 72.32 -39.01
CA VAL A 325 82.03 72.13 -39.30
C VAL A 325 81.67 70.67 -39.05
N PHE A 326 80.59 70.39 -38.31
CA PHE A 326 80.15 69.02 -38.08
C PHE A 326 79.37 68.49 -39.27
N ASN A 327 79.72 67.29 -39.72
CA ASN A 327 79.08 66.60 -40.83
C ASN A 327 78.15 65.52 -40.28
N SER A 328 76.85 65.75 -40.40
CA SER A 328 75.80 64.84 -39.90
C SER A 328 75.72 63.51 -40.65
N ASN A 329 76.30 63.41 -41.85
CA ASN A 329 76.28 62.17 -42.63
C ASN A 329 77.44 61.24 -42.24
N THR A 330 78.63 61.78 -42.03
CA THR A 330 79.82 61.01 -41.62
C THR A 330 79.97 60.93 -40.10
N CYS A 331 79.18 61.72 -39.37
CA CYS A 331 79.22 61.83 -37.92
C CYS A 331 80.59 62.28 -37.36
N ALA A 332 81.26 63.19 -38.07
CA ALA A 332 82.59 63.69 -37.75
C ALA A 332 82.71 65.20 -37.96
N TRP A 333 83.76 65.80 -37.39
CA TRP A 333 84.10 67.22 -37.59
C TRP A 333 85.10 67.37 -38.75
N ASP A 334 84.74 68.17 -39.75
CA ASP A 334 85.58 68.47 -40.92
C ASP A 334 86.25 69.85 -40.73
N ASN A 335 87.56 69.96 -40.98
CA ASN A 335 88.28 71.26 -40.98
C ASN A 335 88.24 71.88 -42.39
N THR A 336 87.54 73.00 -42.53
CA THR A 336 87.40 73.74 -43.80
C THR A 336 88.32 74.95 -43.90
N GLY A 337 89.19 75.16 -42.91
CA GLY A 337 90.15 76.25 -42.86
C GLY A 337 91.29 76.17 -43.90
N VAL A 338 91.71 77.31 -44.44
CA VAL A 338 92.84 77.42 -45.38
C VAL A 338 93.76 78.58 -44.98
N GLN A 339 95.07 78.35 -44.95
CA GLN A 339 96.07 79.39 -44.67
C GLN A 339 96.24 80.34 -45.87
N ALA A 340 96.30 81.66 -45.61
CA ALA A 340 96.54 82.66 -46.65
C ALA A 340 97.95 82.54 -47.28
N SER A 341 98.03 82.72 -48.60
CA SER A 341 99.27 82.62 -49.37
C SER A 341 100.25 83.77 -49.07
N LYS A 342 101.56 83.49 -49.18
CA LYS A 342 102.64 84.46 -48.92
C LYS A 342 102.65 85.58 -49.98
N PRO A 343 102.74 86.87 -49.59
CA PRO A 343 102.89 87.97 -50.52
C PRO A 343 104.18 87.89 -51.35
N ALA A 344 104.13 88.40 -52.58
CA ALA A 344 105.30 88.54 -53.46
C ALA A 344 106.16 89.76 -53.08
N LYS A 345 107.49 89.66 -53.20
CA LYS A 345 108.43 90.77 -52.97
C LYS A 345 108.36 91.79 -54.12
N VAL A 346 108.22 93.06 -53.80
CA VAL A 346 108.14 94.16 -54.78
C VAL A 346 109.44 94.98 -54.80
N ASN A 347 110.08 95.16 -53.65
CA ASN A 347 111.34 95.88 -53.49
C ASN A 347 112.48 94.96 -53.07
N CYS A 348 113.74 95.32 -53.39
CA CYS A 348 114.93 94.54 -52.99
C CYS A 348 115.13 94.44 -51.47
N TRP A 349 114.45 95.28 -50.67
CA TRP A 349 114.48 95.22 -49.21
C TRP A 349 113.33 94.40 -48.59
N ASP A 350 112.28 94.02 -49.33
CA ASP A 350 111.09 93.36 -48.75
C ASP A 350 111.41 91.99 -48.12
N THR A 351 110.90 91.77 -46.91
CA THR A 351 111.02 90.50 -46.17
C THR A 351 109.73 90.22 -45.40
N PHE A 352 108.94 89.23 -45.86
CA PHE A 352 107.66 88.86 -45.25
C PHE A 352 107.77 87.71 -44.22
N VAL A 353 107.15 87.90 -43.05
CA VAL A 353 107.00 86.91 -41.96
C VAL A 353 105.51 86.68 -41.68
N PHE A 354 105.05 85.43 -41.54
CA PHE A 354 103.65 85.13 -41.22
C PHE A 354 103.40 85.27 -39.73
N ASN A 355 102.39 86.04 -39.37
CA ASN A 355 101.96 86.29 -38.02
C ASN A 355 100.81 85.35 -37.67
N THR A 356 101.07 84.39 -36.78
CA THR A 356 100.09 83.38 -36.36
C THR A 356 99.00 83.92 -35.45
N ASN A 357 99.16 85.13 -34.88
CA ASN A 357 98.14 85.77 -34.05
C ASN A 357 97.12 86.52 -34.89
N THR A 358 97.58 87.25 -35.92
CA THR A 358 96.70 88.00 -36.84
C THR A 358 96.30 87.19 -38.07
N CYS A 359 96.93 86.03 -38.28
CA CYS A 359 96.72 85.15 -39.41
C CYS A 359 96.99 85.84 -40.77
N ALA A 360 98.01 86.71 -40.81
CA ALA A 360 98.41 87.50 -41.98
C ALA A 360 99.94 87.58 -42.14
N TRP A 361 100.42 88.03 -43.30
CA TRP A 361 101.85 88.21 -43.59
C TRP A 361 102.29 89.67 -43.42
N ASP A 362 103.35 89.91 -42.64
CA ASP A 362 103.90 91.24 -42.32
C ASP A 362 105.22 91.51 -43.07
N ASN A 363 105.42 92.67 -43.71
CA ASN A 363 106.68 93.07 -44.36
C ASN A 363 107.61 93.81 -43.38
N THR A 364 108.84 93.35 -43.24
CA THR A 364 109.82 93.83 -42.23
C THR A 364 111.07 94.48 -42.85
N GLY A 365 111.09 94.67 -44.17
CA GLY A 365 112.22 95.23 -44.92
C GLY A 365 112.43 96.74 -44.81
N VAL A 366 113.68 97.24 -44.88
CA VAL A 366 114.02 98.68 -44.90
C VAL A 366 115.13 98.99 -45.92
N GLN A 367 115.04 100.12 -46.65
CA GLN A 367 116.04 100.58 -47.63
C GLN A 367 117.24 101.30 -46.98
N ALA A 368 118.46 101.09 -47.50
CA ALA A 368 119.69 101.70 -46.99
C ALA A 368 119.82 103.22 -47.27
N VAL A 369 120.39 103.96 -46.30
CA VAL A 369 120.48 105.43 -46.28
C VAL A 369 121.53 105.98 -47.27
N LYS A 370 121.28 107.14 -47.88
CA LYS A 370 122.16 107.81 -48.88
C LYS A 370 123.44 108.39 -48.24
N PRO A 371 124.64 108.15 -48.80
CA PRO A 371 125.89 108.77 -48.34
C PRO A 371 125.95 110.29 -48.56
N GLU A 372 126.68 111.00 -47.70
CA GLU A 372 126.92 112.45 -47.77
C GLU A 372 128.11 112.81 -48.69
N LYS A 373 128.04 113.94 -49.42
CA LYS A 373 129.12 114.43 -50.31
C LYS A 373 130.21 115.14 -49.50
N VAL A 374 131.48 114.73 -49.66
CA VAL A 374 132.63 115.27 -48.91
C VAL A 374 133.50 116.17 -49.78
N ASN A 375 133.59 115.91 -51.09
CA ASN A 375 134.32 116.71 -52.05
C ASN A 375 133.37 117.38 -53.06
N CYS A 376 133.80 118.52 -53.64
CA CYS A 376 132.98 119.23 -54.64
C CYS A 376 132.78 118.46 -55.96
N TRP A 377 133.44 117.30 -56.13
CA TRP A 377 133.24 116.37 -57.24
C TRP A 377 132.45 115.11 -56.86
N ASP A 378 131.94 114.95 -55.64
CA ASP A 378 131.13 113.76 -55.30
C ASP A 378 129.72 113.82 -55.90
N ASN A 379 129.21 112.69 -56.39
CA ASN A 379 127.85 112.50 -56.89
C ASN A 379 127.32 111.06 -56.70
N PHE A 380 126.50 110.82 -55.66
CA PHE A 380 125.95 109.50 -55.30
C PHE A 380 124.59 109.13 -55.96
N VAL A 381 124.47 107.93 -56.53
CA VAL A 381 123.25 107.33 -57.15
C VAL A 381 122.96 105.95 -56.52
N PHE A 382 121.69 105.63 -56.18
CA PHE A 382 121.31 104.33 -55.61
C PHE A 382 121.11 103.29 -56.70
N ASN A 383 121.73 102.13 -56.52
CA ASN A 383 121.62 100.99 -57.38
C ASN A 383 120.59 100.01 -56.81
N THR A 384 119.45 99.86 -57.49
CA THR A 384 118.34 98.98 -57.07
C THR A 384 118.62 97.49 -57.26
N ASN A 385 119.67 97.11 -58.01
CA ASN A 385 120.07 95.72 -58.17
C ASN A 385 120.99 95.25 -57.05
N THR A 386 121.90 96.12 -56.59
CA THR A 386 122.79 95.83 -55.45
C THR A 386 122.23 96.34 -54.12
N CYS A 387 121.15 97.12 -54.17
CA CYS A 387 120.50 97.72 -53.01
C CYS A 387 121.47 98.61 -52.19
N ALA A 388 122.38 99.35 -52.88
CA ALA A 388 123.43 100.23 -52.29
C ALA A 388 123.67 101.53 -53.10
N TRP A 389 124.41 102.52 -52.56
CA TRP A 389 124.69 103.83 -53.19
C TRP A 389 126.13 103.93 -53.78
N ASP A 390 126.29 104.46 -55.00
CA ASP A 390 127.57 104.56 -55.76
C ASP A 390 127.97 106.04 -56.08
N ASN A 391 129.26 106.45 -55.96
CA ASN A 391 129.78 107.83 -56.21
C ASN A 391 130.41 108.03 -57.61
N THR A 392 130.17 109.15 -58.31
CA THR A 392 130.43 109.27 -59.77
C THR A 392 131.21 110.50 -60.32
N GLY A 393 131.84 111.42 -59.56
CA GLY A 393 132.51 112.61 -60.17
C GLY A 393 134.06 112.70 -60.12
N VAL A 394 134.66 113.71 -60.80
CA VAL A 394 136.10 113.79 -61.23
C VAL A 394 136.73 115.21 -61.09
N GLN A 395 138.08 115.35 -60.96
CA GLN A 395 138.86 116.59 -60.65
C GLN A 395 139.79 117.08 -61.82
N ALA A 396 140.06 118.41 -61.97
CA ALA A 396 140.85 119.00 -63.08
C ALA A 396 142.25 119.61 -62.69
N VAL A 397 143.21 119.69 -63.63
CA VAL A 397 144.67 119.98 -63.41
C VAL A 397 145.14 121.34 -64.03
N LYS A 398 146.17 122.00 -63.44
CA LYS A 398 146.67 123.40 -63.63
C LYS A 398 147.74 123.60 -64.76
N PRO A 399 147.90 124.79 -65.42
CA PRO A 399 148.92 125.06 -66.46
C PRO A 399 150.12 125.99 -66.07
N GLU A 400 151.27 125.83 -66.78
CA GLU A 400 152.43 126.75 -67.13
C GLU A 400 153.81 126.01 -67.08
N LYS A 401 154.86 126.30 -67.88
CA LYS A 401 155.28 127.49 -68.67
C LYS A 401 156.34 127.08 -69.75
N VAL A 402 156.51 127.92 -70.80
CA VAL A 402 157.45 127.88 -71.98
C VAL A 402 158.31 126.63 -72.15
#